data_AF-A8PMR6-F1
#
_entry.id   AF-A8PMR6-F1
#
_cell.length_a   1.000
_cell.length_b   1.000
_cell.length_c   1.000
_cell.angle_alpha   90.00
_cell.angle_beta   90.00
_cell.angle_gamma   90.00
#
_symmetry.space_group_name_H-M   'P 1'
#
loop_
_entity.id
_entity.type
_entity.pdbx_description
1 polymer ?
#
loop_
_entity_poly.entity_id
_entity_poly.type
_entity_poly.pdbx_seq_one_letter_code
_entity_poly.pdbx_strand_id
1 'polypeptide(L)'
;MDLEHLDNKIPQRWLLLVCYYLPLCNLYSLYTPSSTFYFQCRQFINGLKSKRQKKISLVQLPDLLYLLKKYAIEETEQKLANEIVLDILTTDFECFTKEHIRVLFEKFDPNDRNGYISLLNRVFNHIPSHVYTDYLLSLIPNNCTLRHLKWCERLKNKFEFEDRFTLILSLPDNKLVAYQSIFSSLIREECEQRFLNCSLEAHLNDPLIERLLDFIFLCQPDLLFSFTFIESFLFQCLKNQDPRFFSRILKLELKEQFIFFEKFLISEKFQENISYFFSLCFKKLPHASARIDYLILSAFNFQKTVQKKEFIQNNWMFLLLTQFENVDYSLSLFQWFAIHALTQKSLNLNKLKLLFNTEPSLQYSSDFSFDCITFIVDTSILSIKTYIKDNYMVHVPKENTRHSIHRTFLKFFNDDYLESSLDISKLILKKLPLDLQASAESHLTLLQQVLSEFYRLTNDPAFRTYKNKQLIEWNKTQRDEEEKIEGRRELLKRIQTGVQDSVSYQRMQELFDVKASTVQEKWRKSFGIHFFDANDSKERQLALEDAAKIIALKREFDDFSTLSISPTIEASSFR
;
A
#
# COMPACT_ATOMS: atom_id res chain seq x y z
N MET A 1 -41.36 23.02 -38.80
CA MET A 1 -41.66 24.20 -39.63
C MET A 1 -42.41 23.81 -40.91
N ASP A 2 -43.40 24.61 -41.33
CA ASP A 2 -44.06 24.47 -42.64
C ASP A 2 -43.08 24.82 -43.78
N LEU A 3 -42.96 23.92 -44.76
CA LEU A 3 -42.06 24.12 -45.90
C LEU A 3 -42.52 25.27 -46.79
N GLU A 4 -43.82 25.58 -46.84
CA GLU A 4 -44.34 26.74 -47.58
C GLU A 4 -43.87 28.06 -46.97
N HIS A 5 -43.77 28.13 -45.64
CA HIS A 5 -43.25 29.31 -44.96
C HIS A 5 -41.76 29.54 -45.27
N LEU A 6 -40.94 28.47 -45.28
CA LEU A 6 -39.54 28.58 -45.68
C LEU A 6 -39.40 28.95 -47.17
N ASP A 7 -40.25 28.39 -48.04
CA ASP A 7 -40.24 28.65 -49.48
C ASP A 7 -40.54 30.11 -49.82
N ASN A 8 -41.36 30.78 -49.00
CA ASN A 8 -41.69 32.19 -49.16
C ASN A 8 -40.56 33.12 -48.70
N LYS A 9 -39.71 32.68 -47.78
CA LYS A 9 -38.55 33.45 -47.30
C LYS A 9 -37.36 33.43 -48.26
N ILE A 10 -37.27 32.42 -49.14
CA ILE A 10 -36.19 32.28 -50.12
C ILE A 10 -36.68 32.69 -51.52
N PRO A 11 -35.99 33.58 -52.24
CA PRO A 11 -36.36 33.97 -53.59
C PRO A 11 -36.58 32.78 -54.55
N GLN A 12 -37.57 32.91 -55.43
CA GLN A 12 -37.89 31.88 -56.41
C GLN A 12 -36.74 31.68 -57.42
N ARG A 13 -36.57 30.45 -57.90
CA ARG A 13 -35.44 30.08 -58.77
C ARG A 13 -35.32 30.95 -60.03
N TRP A 14 -36.45 31.30 -60.65
CA TRP A 14 -36.44 32.14 -61.86
C TRP A 14 -35.96 33.56 -61.53
N LEU A 15 -36.33 34.11 -60.37
CA LEU A 15 -35.91 35.44 -59.93
C LEU A 15 -34.39 35.46 -59.68
N LEU A 16 -33.86 34.41 -59.06
CA LEU A 16 -32.41 34.24 -58.86
C LEU A 16 -31.65 34.13 -60.19
N LEU A 17 -32.19 33.40 -61.18
CA LEU A 17 -31.59 33.28 -62.51
C LEU A 17 -31.61 34.60 -63.28
N VAL A 18 -32.72 35.35 -63.21
CA VAL A 18 -32.83 36.68 -63.80
C VAL A 18 -31.80 37.63 -63.17
N CYS A 19 -31.66 37.65 -61.85
CA CYS A 19 -30.66 38.47 -61.16
C CYS A 19 -29.21 38.03 -61.46
N TYR A 20 -28.97 36.75 -61.76
CA TYR A 20 -27.64 36.23 -62.14
C TYR A 20 -27.24 36.61 -63.57
N TYR A 21 -28.17 36.49 -64.53
CA TYR A 21 -27.89 36.74 -65.95
C TYR A 21 -28.08 38.20 -66.38
N LEU A 22 -28.82 39.02 -65.63
CA LEU A 22 -29.10 40.42 -65.96
C LEU A 22 -28.70 41.37 -64.80
N PRO A 23 -27.39 41.59 -64.58
CA PRO A 23 -26.85 42.47 -63.54
C PRO A 23 -27.06 43.98 -63.80
N LEU A 24 -28.03 44.38 -64.62
CA LEU A 24 -28.36 45.80 -64.88
C LEU A 24 -29.81 46.15 -64.50
N CYS A 25 -30.62 45.16 -64.10
CA CYS A 25 -31.96 45.41 -63.59
C CYS A 25 -31.87 45.86 -62.13
N ASN A 26 -32.26 47.11 -61.85
CA ASN A 26 -32.29 47.79 -60.54
C ASN A 26 -33.17 47.14 -59.43
N LEU A 27 -33.33 45.81 -59.43
CA LEU A 27 -33.74 45.02 -58.26
C LEU A 27 -32.61 44.92 -57.19
N TYR A 28 -31.50 45.61 -57.45
CA TYR A 28 -30.21 45.65 -56.75
C TYR A 28 -30.24 45.96 -55.25
N SER A 29 -31.32 46.52 -54.71
CA SER A 29 -31.35 46.97 -53.31
C SER A 29 -31.73 45.88 -52.31
N LEU A 30 -32.23 44.72 -52.75
CA LEU A 30 -32.78 43.69 -51.85
C LEU A 30 -32.01 42.37 -51.83
N TYR A 31 -31.31 42.02 -52.91
CA TYR A 31 -30.61 40.74 -53.02
C TYR A 31 -29.28 40.93 -53.72
N THR A 32 -28.19 40.57 -53.05
CA THR A 32 -26.84 40.59 -53.61
C THR A 32 -26.75 39.57 -54.75
N PRO A 33 -26.28 39.98 -55.95
CA PRO A 33 -26.28 39.10 -57.10
C PRO A 33 -25.30 37.94 -56.90
N SER A 34 -25.64 36.77 -57.43
CA SER A 34 -24.79 35.57 -57.50
C SER A 34 -24.43 34.88 -56.18
N SER A 35 -25.15 35.15 -55.10
CA SER A 35 -24.87 34.48 -53.84
C SER A 35 -25.19 32.98 -53.94
N THR A 36 -24.16 32.15 -53.79
CA THR A 36 -24.28 30.69 -53.78
C THR A 36 -25.26 30.20 -52.71
N PHE A 37 -25.46 31.00 -51.66
CA PHE A 37 -26.40 30.73 -50.57
C PHE A 37 -27.84 30.52 -51.04
N TYR A 38 -28.42 31.47 -51.78
CA TYR A 38 -29.82 31.40 -52.18
C TYR A 38 -30.07 30.22 -53.13
N PHE A 39 -29.15 29.95 -54.06
CA PHE A 39 -29.25 28.79 -54.95
C PHE A 39 -29.20 27.47 -54.19
N GLN A 40 -28.32 27.35 -53.19
CA GLN A 40 -28.19 26.14 -52.37
C GLN A 40 -29.41 25.92 -51.47
N CYS A 41 -29.93 26.97 -50.84
CA CYS A 41 -31.18 26.92 -50.08
C CYS A 41 -32.36 26.49 -50.98
N ARG A 42 -32.42 27.01 -52.21
CA ARG A 42 -33.46 26.65 -53.17
C ARG A 42 -33.36 25.20 -53.64
N GLN A 43 -32.16 24.70 -53.89
CA GLN A 43 -31.93 23.29 -54.22
C GLN A 43 -32.41 22.37 -53.08
N PHE A 44 -32.11 22.72 -51.83
CA PHE A 44 -32.58 22.01 -50.66
C PHE A 44 -34.12 21.97 -50.59
N ILE A 45 -34.78 23.14 -50.66
CA ILE A 45 -36.26 23.24 -50.62
C ILE A 45 -36.92 22.44 -51.74
N ASN A 46 -36.43 22.58 -52.98
CA ASN A 46 -36.95 21.84 -54.13
C ASN A 46 -36.78 20.31 -53.94
N GLY A 47 -35.68 19.88 -53.32
CA GLY A 47 -35.44 18.48 -52.97
C GLY A 47 -36.39 17.94 -51.90
N LEU A 48 -36.84 18.77 -50.97
CA LEU A 48 -37.88 18.40 -49.99
C LEU A 48 -39.27 18.34 -50.66
N LYS A 49 -39.58 19.30 -51.54
CA LYS A 49 -40.83 19.33 -52.31
C LYS A 49 -40.99 18.14 -53.26
N SER A 50 -39.92 17.72 -53.93
CA SER A 50 -39.96 16.55 -54.82
C SER A 50 -40.25 15.24 -54.06
N LYS A 51 -39.85 15.17 -52.79
CA LYS A 51 -40.20 14.09 -51.85
C LYS A 51 -41.61 14.24 -51.25
N ARG A 52 -42.42 15.19 -51.73
CA ARG A 52 -43.79 15.51 -51.25
C ARG A 52 -43.88 15.84 -49.76
N GLN A 53 -42.80 16.35 -49.16
CA GLN A 53 -42.81 16.75 -47.76
C GLN A 53 -43.46 18.13 -47.60
N LYS A 54 -44.38 18.25 -46.63
CA LYS A 54 -45.06 19.52 -46.31
C LYS A 54 -44.40 20.26 -45.14
N LYS A 55 -43.65 19.56 -44.29
CA LYS A 55 -42.94 20.12 -43.14
C LYS A 55 -41.48 19.68 -43.17
N ILE A 56 -40.61 20.55 -42.69
CA ILE A 56 -39.20 20.23 -42.44
C ILE A 56 -39.14 19.37 -41.18
N SER A 57 -38.58 18.16 -41.31
CA SER A 57 -38.34 17.28 -40.16
C SER A 57 -37.06 17.71 -39.43
N LEU A 58 -37.02 17.56 -38.11
CA LEU A 58 -35.81 17.77 -37.30
C LEU A 58 -34.63 16.89 -37.76
N VAL A 59 -34.88 15.76 -38.42
CA VAL A 59 -33.84 14.90 -39.03
C VAL A 59 -33.05 15.63 -40.12
N GLN A 60 -33.67 16.60 -40.80
CA GLN A 60 -33.07 17.37 -41.89
C GLN A 60 -32.44 18.68 -41.42
N LEU A 61 -32.69 19.07 -40.17
CA LEU A 61 -32.12 20.27 -39.56
C LEU A 61 -30.59 20.31 -39.65
N PRO A 62 -29.83 19.23 -39.41
CA PRO A 62 -28.38 19.26 -39.53
C PRO A 62 -27.88 19.58 -40.95
N ASP A 63 -28.58 19.11 -41.98
CA ASP A 63 -28.23 19.42 -43.39
C ASP A 63 -28.53 20.88 -43.73
N LEU A 64 -29.68 21.38 -43.26
CA LEU A 64 -30.03 22.79 -43.42
C LEU A 64 -29.00 23.68 -42.71
N LEU A 65 -28.66 23.37 -41.46
CA LEU A 65 -27.64 24.11 -40.70
C LEU A 65 -26.27 24.08 -41.38
N TYR A 66 -25.88 22.94 -41.99
CA TYR A 66 -24.63 22.84 -42.75
C TYR A 66 -24.66 23.74 -43.99
N LEU A 67 -25.76 23.77 -44.73
CA LEU A 67 -25.94 24.64 -45.89
C LEU A 67 -25.88 26.12 -45.49
N LEU A 68 -26.65 26.50 -44.46
CA LEU A 68 -26.64 27.86 -43.92
C LEU A 68 -25.22 28.25 -43.48
N LYS A 69 -24.51 27.37 -42.77
CA LYS A 69 -23.11 27.55 -42.37
C LYS A 69 -22.18 27.76 -43.57
N LYS A 70 -22.28 26.91 -44.59
CA LYS A 70 -21.30 26.85 -45.67
C LYS A 70 -21.40 28.04 -46.61
N TYR A 71 -22.61 28.57 -46.80
CA TYR A 71 -22.87 29.53 -47.86
C TYR A 71 -23.31 30.93 -47.38
N ALA A 72 -23.77 31.12 -46.15
CA ALA A 72 -24.14 32.45 -45.63
C ALA A 72 -22.90 33.26 -45.25
N ILE A 73 -22.32 33.96 -46.21
CA ILE A 73 -21.06 34.69 -46.06
C ILE A 73 -21.33 36.17 -45.73
N GLU A 74 -22.38 36.76 -46.32
CA GLU A 74 -22.71 38.17 -46.16
C GLU A 74 -23.58 38.45 -44.93
N GLU A 75 -23.55 39.68 -44.40
CA GLU A 75 -24.30 40.06 -43.20
C GLU A 75 -25.83 39.90 -43.35
N THR A 76 -26.35 40.20 -44.53
CA THR A 76 -27.78 40.02 -44.89
C THR A 76 -28.18 38.56 -44.92
N GLU A 77 -27.33 37.69 -45.46
CA GLU A 77 -27.54 36.24 -45.49
C GLU A 77 -27.46 35.63 -44.09
N GLN A 78 -26.53 36.10 -43.26
CA GLN A 78 -26.41 35.68 -41.87
C GLN A 78 -27.64 36.10 -41.04
N LYS A 79 -28.20 37.30 -41.28
CA LYS A 79 -29.47 37.73 -40.67
C LYS A 79 -30.62 36.81 -41.06
N LEU A 80 -30.77 36.52 -42.36
CA LEU A 80 -31.82 35.63 -42.85
C LEU A 80 -31.66 34.19 -42.34
N ALA A 81 -30.44 33.66 -42.34
CA ALA A 81 -30.14 32.33 -41.79
C ALA A 81 -30.53 32.24 -40.31
N ASN A 82 -30.27 33.30 -39.54
CA ASN A 82 -30.65 33.41 -38.14
C ASN A 82 -32.17 33.45 -37.95
N GLU A 83 -32.90 34.20 -38.78
CA GLU A 83 -34.38 34.23 -38.74
C GLU A 83 -34.96 32.85 -39.05
N ILE A 84 -34.48 32.19 -40.10
CA ILE A 84 -34.91 30.84 -40.48
C ILE A 84 -34.71 29.86 -39.32
N VAL A 85 -33.55 29.92 -38.65
CA VAL A 85 -33.27 29.05 -37.51
C VAL A 85 -34.19 29.35 -36.33
N LEU A 86 -34.44 30.63 -36.01
CA LEU A 86 -35.35 31.00 -34.93
C LEU A 86 -36.78 30.51 -35.18
N ASP A 87 -37.30 30.66 -36.40
CA ASP A 87 -38.66 30.21 -36.73
C ASP A 87 -38.81 28.69 -36.56
N ILE A 88 -37.79 27.93 -36.99
CA ILE A 88 -37.76 26.47 -36.84
C ILE A 88 -37.78 26.10 -35.35
N LEU A 89 -36.99 26.80 -34.53
CA LEU A 89 -36.89 26.53 -33.10
C LEU A 89 -38.15 26.94 -32.33
N THR A 90 -38.85 27.99 -32.74
CA THR A 90 -40.10 28.42 -32.06
C THR A 90 -41.29 27.50 -32.31
N THR A 91 -41.29 26.69 -33.37
CA THR A 91 -42.44 25.87 -33.75
C THR A 91 -42.40 24.42 -33.26
N ASP A 92 -41.20 23.83 -33.03
CA ASP A 92 -41.06 22.38 -32.79
C ASP A 92 -40.10 22.02 -31.62
N PHE A 93 -39.88 22.89 -30.62
CA PHE A 93 -38.83 22.69 -29.59
C PHE A 93 -39.03 21.49 -28.66
N GLU A 94 -40.27 21.05 -28.42
CA GLU A 94 -40.55 19.88 -27.55
C GLU A 94 -40.28 18.52 -28.22
N CYS A 95 -40.03 18.50 -29.54
CA CYS A 95 -39.84 17.27 -30.30
C CYS A 95 -38.37 16.82 -30.43
N PHE A 96 -37.42 17.51 -29.79
CA PHE A 96 -36.02 17.12 -29.82
C PHE A 96 -35.81 15.80 -29.07
N THR A 97 -34.95 14.94 -29.64
CA THR A 97 -34.55 13.67 -29.02
C THR A 97 -33.04 13.52 -29.06
N LYS A 98 -32.50 12.60 -28.25
CA LYS A 98 -31.06 12.31 -28.21
C LYS A 98 -30.43 11.99 -29.57
N GLU A 99 -31.16 11.34 -30.48
CA GLU A 99 -30.65 11.03 -31.83
C GLU A 99 -30.41 12.29 -32.66
N HIS A 100 -31.23 13.33 -32.47
CA HIS A 100 -31.02 14.61 -33.14
C HIS A 100 -29.75 15.30 -32.65
N ILE A 101 -29.48 15.28 -31.34
CA ILE A 101 -28.22 15.78 -30.77
C ILE A 101 -27.03 15.00 -31.33
N ARG A 102 -27.14 13.66 -31.38
CA ARG A 102 -26.09 12.80 -31.92
C ARG A 102 -25.73 13.18 -33.37
N VAL A 103 -26.72 13.31 -34.25
CA VAL A 103 -26.48 13.67 -35.66
C VAL A 103 -25.87 15.08 -35.78
N LEU A 104 -26.28 16.03 -34.94
CA LEU A 104 -25.65 17.36 -34.88
C LEU A 104 -24.17 17.25 -34.47
N PHE A 105 -23.85 16.51 -33.41
CA PHE A 105 -22.48 16.34 -32.95
C PHE A 105 -21.60 15.59 -33.96
N GLU A 106 -22.16 14.65 -34.73
CA GLU A 106 -21.48 13.92 -35.80
C GLU A 106 -21.23 14.77 -37.07
N LYS A 107 -22.10 15.75 -37.37
CA LYS A 107 -21.93 16.62 -38.56
C LYS A 107 -21.07 17.86 -38.32
N PHE A 108 -21.02 18.39 -37.09
CA PHE A 108 -20.28 19.63 -36.78
C PHE A 108 -19.02 19.37 -35.95
N ASP A 109 -17.91 20.06 -36.26
CA ASP A 109 -16.66 19.94 -35.50
C ASP A 109 -16.70 20.83 -34.25
N PRO A 110 -16.48 20.28 -33.04
CA PRO A 110 -16.45 21.08 -31.80
C PRO A 110 -15.31 22.09 -31.74
N ASN A 111 -14.21 21.93 -32.50
CA ASN A 111 -13.05 22.84 -32.46
C ASN A 111 -13.14 24.01 -33.45
N ASP A 112 -14.22 24.09 -34.23
CA ASP A 112 -14.35 25.09 -35.28
C ASP A 112 -14.53 26.50 -34.66
N ARG A 113 -13.57 27.40 -34.90
CA ARG A 113 -13.44 28.73 -34.24
C ARG A 113 -13.98 29.92 -35.06
N ASN A 114 -14.24 29.76 -36.35
CA ASN A 114 -14.68 30.84 -37.25
C ASN A 114 -16.18 31.18 -37.13
N GLY A 115 -16.60 32.07 -36.23
CA GLY A 115 -17.93 32.71 -36.28
C GLY A 115 -19.18 31.81 -36.10
N TYR A 116 -19.00 30.49 -36.06
CA TYR A 116 -20.03 29.44 -35.89
C TYR A 116 -20.89 29.58 -34.63
N ILE A 117 -20.39 30.38 -33.69
CA ILE A 117 -20.82 30.44 -32.31
C ILE A 117 -22.24 31.00 -32.20
N SER A 118 -22.68 31.94 -33.03
CA SER A 118 -24.01 32.55 -32.83
C SER A 118 -25.16 31.63 -33.25
N LEU A 119 -25.12 31.07 -34.46
CA LEU A 119 -26.24 30.30 -35.03
C LEU A 119 -26.36 28.91 -34.40
N LEU A 120 -25.25 28.18 -34.22
CA LEU A 120 -25.28 26.89 -33.53
C LEU A 120 -25.57 27.04 -32.03
N ASN A 121 -25.03 28.05 -31.34
CA ASN A 121 -25.36 28.24 -29.93
C ASN A 121 -26.84 28.63 -29.75
N ARG A 122 -27.46 29.33 -30.71
CA ARG A 122 -28.92 29.55 -30.67
C ARG A 122 -29.67 28.23 -30.71
N VAL A 123 -29.34 27.34 -31.66
CA VAL A 123 -29.93 25.99 -31.71
C VAL A 123 -29.71 25.26 -30.39
N PHE A 124 -28.48 25.16 -29.91
CA PHE A 124 -28.16 24.47 -28.67
C PHE A 124 -28.82 25.12 -27.42
N ASN A 125 -29.05 26.43 -27.42
CA ASN A 125 -29.75 27.13 -26.34
C ASN A 125 -31.25 26.82 -26.30
N HIS A 126 -31.86 26.50 -27.43
CA HIS A 126 -33.29 26.18 -27.54
C HIS A 126 -33.60 24.69 -27.29
N ILE A 127 -32.59 23.80 -27.30
CA ILE A 127 -32.78 22.40 -26.96
C ILE A 127 -33.02 22.26 -25.44
N PRO A 128 -34.06 21.54 -25.00
CA PRO A 128 -34.33 21.32 -23.58
C PRO A 128 -33.20 20.56 -22.86
N SER A 129 -32.96 20.87 -21.57
CA SER A 129 -31.90 20.25 -20.76
C SER A 129 -32.01 18.73 -20.68
N HIS A 130 -33.23 18.19 -20.52
CA HIS A 130 -33.46 16.74 -20.41
C HIS A 130 -32.95 15.96 -21.64
N VAL A 131 -32.95 16.56 -22.84
CA VAL A 131 -32.46 15.89 -24.06
C VAL A 131 -30.93 15.72 -24.00
N TYR A 132 -30.22 16.66 -23.38
CA TYR A 132 -28.78 16.57 -23.16
C TYR A 132 -28.44 15.48 -22.14
N THR A 133 -29.23 15.37 -21.06
CA THR A 133 -29.12 14.27 -20.08
C THR A 133 -29.38 12.92 -20.73
N ASP A 134 -30.47 12.77 -21.49
CA ASP A 134 -30.78 11.54 -22.24
C ASP A 134 -29.68 11.14 -23.22
N TYR A 135 -29.04 12.13 -23.86
CA TYR A 135 -27.90 11.92 -24.72
C TYR A 135 -26.70 11.40 -23.94
N LEU A 136 -26.30 12.03 -22.84
CA LEU A 136 -25.16 11.56 -22.02
C LEU A 136 -25.40 10.16 -21.46
N LEU A 137 -26.59 9.89 -20.92
CA LEU A 137 -26.94 8.58 -20.38
C LEU A 137 -26.94 7.48 -21.45
N SER A 138 -27.16 7.84 -22.73
CA SER A 138 -27.08 6.90 -23.85
C SER A 138 -25.65 6.57 -24.29
N LEU A 139 -24.66 7.36 -23.88
CA LEU A 139 -23.26 7.12 -24.20
C LEU A 139 -22.74 5.97 -23.32
N ILE A 140 -22.83 4.75 -23.84
CA ILE A 140 -22.12 3.60 -23.26
C ILE A 140 -20.62 3.96 -23.19
N PRO A 141 -19.89 3.62 -22.11
CA PRO A 141 -18.47 3.97 -21.95
C PRO A 141 -17.60 3.62 -23.15
N ASN A 142 -17.89 2.50 -23.81
CA ASN A 142 -17.18 2.02 -25.00
C ASN A 142 -17.50 2.83 -26.27
N ASN A 143 -18.65 3.48 -26.36
CA ASN A 143 -19.08 4.29 -27.51
C ASN A 143 -18.75 5.79 -27.35
N CYS A 144 -18.30 6.21 -26.17
CA CYS A 144 -17.85 7.59 -25.96
C CYS A 144 -16.54 7.85 -26.74
N THR A 145 -16.54 8.84 -27.63
CA THR A 145 -15.38 9.23 -28.45
C THR A 145 -14.84 10.58 -28.00
N LEU A 146 -13.59 10.90 -28.37
CA LEU A 146 -13.00 12.22 -28.14
C LEU A 146 -13.92 13.38 -28.57
N ARG A 147 -14.65 13.19 -29.69
CA ARG A 147 -15.55 14.20 -30.23
C ARG A 147 -16.73 14.48 -29.30
N HIS A 148 -17.30 13.44 -28.68
CA HIS A 148 -18.37 13.59 -27.71
C HIS A 148 -17.89 14.39 -26.49
N LEU A 149 -16.70 14.08 -25.99
CA LEU A 149 -16.10 14.80 -24.85
C LEU A 149 -15.80 16.27 -25.16
N LYS A 150 -15.28 16.57 -26.36
CA LYS A 150 -15.08 17.96 -26.81
C LYS A 150 -16.39 18.75 -26.91
N TRP A 151 -17.49 18.11 -27.31
CA TRP A 151 -18.80 18.73 -27.29
C TRP A 151 -19.30 18.97 -25.86
N CYS A 152 -19.07 18.02 -24.95
CA CYS A 152 -19.35 18.20 -23.52
C CYS A 152 -18.58 19.38 -22.94
N GLU A 153 -17.31 19.55 -23.31
CA GLU A 153 -16.46 20.66 -22.85
C GLU A 153 -16.98 22.00 -23.37
N ARG A 154 -17.29 22.07 -24.66
CA ARG A 154 -17.81 23.29 -25.29
C ARG A 154 -19.17 23.72 -24.74
N LEU A 155 -20.03 22.76 -24.40
CA LEU A 155 -21.38 22.99 -23.89
C LEU A 155 -21.48 22.69 -22.39
N LYS A 156 -20.39 22.85 -21.63
CA LYS A 156 -20.30 22.51 -20.19
C LYS A 156 -21.51 22.96 -19.38
N ASN A 157 -21.97 24.21 -19.59
CA ASN A 157 -23.09 24.81 -18.85
C ASN A 157 -24.47 24.21 -19.17
N LYS A 158 -24.60 23.42 -20.24
CA LYS A 158 -25.85 22.74 -20.64
C LYS A 158 -25.95 21.32 -20.07
N PHE A 159 -24.82 20.72 -19.71
CA PHE A 159 -24.75 19.40 -19.13
C PHE A 159 -24.63 19.51 -17.62
N GLU A 160 -25.55 18.88 -16.90
CA GLU A 160 -25.49 18.80 -15.44
C GLU A 160 -24.17 18.15 -15.00
N PHE A 161 -23.63 18.61 -13.86
CA PHE A 161 -22.35 18.11 -13.36
C PHE A 161 -22.45 16.61 -13.03
N GLU A 162 -23.55 16.21 -12.41
CA GLU A 162 -23.88 14.86 -11.99
C GLU A 162 -23.78 13.88 -13.18
N ASP A 163 -24.36 14.24 -14.33
CA ASP A 163 -24.36 13.44 -15.55
C ASP A 163 -22.96 13.33 -16.15
N ARG A 164 -22.25 14.47 -16.26
CA ARG A 164 -20.87 14.53 -16.74
C ARG A 164 -19.98 13.63 -15.88
N PHE A 165 -20.07 13.77 -14.56
CA PHE A 165 -19.31 13.04 -13.55
C PHE A 165 -19.49 11.54 -13.70
N THR A 166 -20.73 11.12 -13.79
CA THR A 166 -21.08 9.71 -13.93
C THR A 166 -20.52 9.11 -15.20
N LEU A 167 -20.65 9.81 -16.34
CA LEU A 167 -20.10 9.34 -17.60
C LEU A 167 -18.58 9.18 -17.50
N ILE A 168 -17.88 10.18 -16.97
CA ILE A 168 -16.41 10.19 -16.94
C ILE A 168 -15.86 9.13 -16.00
N LEU A 169 -16.43 8.95 -14.81
CA LEU A 169 -16.01 7.88 -13.88
C LEU A 169 -16.29 6.47 -14.42
N SER A 170 -17.23 6.33 -15.38
CA SER A 170 -17.54 5.06 -16.01
C SER A 170 -16.63 4.70 -17.20
N LEU A 171 -15.75 5.60 -17.63
CA LEU A 171 -14.86 5.36 -18.76
C LEU A 171 -13.72 4.39 -18.40
N PRO A 172 -13.32 3.50 -19.32
CA PRO A 172 -12.18 2.62 -19.10
C PRO A 172 -10.85 3.40 -19.08
N ASP A 173 -9.86 2.87 -18.34
CA ASP A 173 -8.55 3.51 -18.11
C ASP A 173 -7.84 3.94 -19.40
N ASN A 174 -7.93 3.15 -20.47
CA ASN A 174 -7.32 3.49 -21.76
C ASN A 174 -7.87 4.80 -22.36
N LYS A 175 -9.15 5.09 -22.17
CA LYS A 175 -9.79 6.35 -22.59
C LYS A 175 -9.50 7.47 -21.62
N LEU A 176 -9.39 7.18 -20.32
CA LEU A 176 -8.99 8.15 -19.31
C LEU A 176 -7.59 8.72 -19.63
N VAL A 177 -6.64 7.84 -19.96
CA VAL A 177 -5.29 8.22 -20.40
C VAL A 177 -5.34 9.03 -21.70
N ALA A 178 -6.05 8.54 -22.72
CA ALA A 178 -6.06 9.18 -24.04
C ALA A 178 -6.65 10.60 -24.03
N TYR A 179 -7.60 10.87 -23.12
CA TYR A 179 -8.39 12.11 -23.11
C TYR A 179 -8.17 12.99 -21.88
N GLN A 180 -7.09 12.73 -21.13
CA GLN A 180 -6.77 13.39 -19.85
C GLN A 180 -6.83 14.93 -19.90
N SER A 181 -6.37 15.52 -21.01
CA SER A 181 -6.35 16.99 -21.18
C SER A 181 -7.73 17.64 -21.06
N ILE A 182 -8.79 16.96 -21.48
CA ILE A 182 -10.16 17.49 -21.50
C ILE A 182 -10.86 17.32 -20.15
N PHE A 183 -10.47 16.31 -19.35
CA PHE A 183 -11.12 16.08 -18.05
C PHE A 183 -10.82 17.15 -17.01
N SER A 184 -9.69 17.85 -17.16
CA SER A 184 -9.31 18.98 -16.32
C SER A 184 -10.39 20.06 -16.29
N SER A 185 -10.77 20.57 -17.47
CA SER A 185 -11.78 21.60 -17.67
C SER A 185 -13.20 21.08 -17.43
N LEU A 186 -13.46 19.81 -17.76
CA LEU A 186 -14.78 19.22 -17.68
C LEU A 186 -15.25 18.95 -16.26
N ILE A 187 -14.41 18.32 -15.43
CA ILE A 187 -14.86 17.77 -14.15
C ILE A 187 -13.89 18.04 -13.02
N ARG A 188 -12.59 17.90 -13.27
CA ARG A 188 -11.60 17.86 -12.20
C ARG A 188 -11.67 19.11 -11.33
N GLU A 189 -11.61 20.31 -11.92
CA GLU A 189 -11.63 21.57 -11.18
C GLU A 189 -12.94 21.76 -10.39
N GLU A 190 -14.08 21.44 -10.99
CA GLU A 190 -15.40 21.61 -10.39
C GLU A 190 -15.63 20.59 -9.25
N CYS A 191 -15.13 19.36 -9.42
CA CYS A 191 -15.15 18.31 -8.41
C CYS A 191 -14.20 18.63 -7.24
N GLU A 192 -12.95 19.01 -7.54
CA GLU A 192 -11.96 19.41 -6.55
C GLU A 192 -12.49 20.59 -5.73
N GLN A 193 -13.11 21.60 -6.35
CA GLN A 193 -13.75 22.70 -5.61
C GLN A 193 -14.93 22.24 -4.74
N ARG A 194 -15.82 21.39 -5.28
CA ARG A 194 -17.04 20.92 -4.57
C ARG A 194 -16.71 20.09 -3.33
N PHE A 195 -15.68 19.25 -3.38
CA PHE A 195 -15.33 18.35 -2.27
C PHE A 195 -14.15 18.80 -1.40
N LEU A 196 -13.24 19.67 -1.87
CA LEU A 196 -12.17 20.21 -1.02
C LEU A 196 -12.61 21.44 -0.20
N ASN A 197 -13.39 22.33 -0.80
CA ASN A 197 -13.69 23.64 -0.18
C ASN A 197 -14.95 23.62 0.70
N CYS A 198 -15.83 22.63 0.53
CA CYS A 198 -17.02 22.45 1.36
C CYS A 198 -16.79 21.32 2.37
N SER A 199 -17.25 21.49 3.60
CA SER A 199 -17.26 20.39 4.58
C SER A 199 -18.10 19.23 4.03
N LEU A 200 -17.50 18.04 3.93
CA LEU A 200 -18.15 16.83 3.39
C LEU A 200 -19.47 16.48 4.11
N GLU A 201 -19.69 17.00 5.33
CA GLU A 201 -20.97 17.00 6.07
C GLU A 201 -22.16 17.51 5.24
N ALA A 202 -21.95 18.53 4.40
CA ALA A 202 -22.98 19.09 3.51
C ALA A 202 -23.35 18.15 2.36
N HIS A 203 -22.51 17.15 2.07
CA HIS A 203 -22.64 16.25 0.93
C HIS A 203 -22.81 14.78 1.34
N LEU A 204 -23.01 14.47 2.63
CA LEU A 204 -23.11 13.08 3.13
C LEU A 204 -24.22 12.25 2.46
N ASN A 205 -25.26 12.87 1.92
CA ASN A 205 -26.32 12.15 1.18
C ASN A 205 -26.13 12.15 -0.34
N ASP A 206 -25.05 12.73 -0.85
CA ASP A 206 -24.82 12.85 -2.29
C ASP A 206 -24.45 11.48 -2.90
N PRO A 207 -25.23 10.96 -3.88
CA PRO A 207 -24.91 9.69 -4.54
C PRO A 207 -23.59 9.73 -5.33
N LEU A 208 -23.08 10.92 -5.64
CA LEU A 208 -21.79 11.09 -6.33
C LEU A 208 -20.61 10.61 -5.47
N ILE A 209 -20.70 10.69 -4.13
CA ILE A 209 -19.66 10.19 -3.23
C ILE A 209 -19.48 8.68 -3.41
N GLU A 210 -20.57 7.94 -3.53
CA GLU A 210 -20.51 6.50 -3.73
C GLU A 210 -19.80 6.15 -5.05
N ARG A 211 -20.14 6.85 -6.13
CA ARG A 211 -19.51 6.67 -7.44
C ARG A 211 -18.02 7.03 -7.43
N LEU A 212 -17.66 8.11 -6.74
CA LEU A 212 -16.27 8.52 -6.59
C LEU A 212 -15.46 7.50 -5.78
N LEU A 213 -16.03 6.98 -4.69
CA LEU A 213 -15.41 5.93 -3.90
C LEU A 213 -15.23 4.65 -4.72
N ASP A 214 -16.25 4.22 -5.46
CA ASP A 214 -16.15 3.04 -6.33
C ASP A 214 -15.06 3.22 -7.38
N PHE A 215 -14.94 4.40 -7.99
CA PHE A 215 -13.85 4.71 -8.91
C PHE A 215 -12.47 4.68 -8.23
N ILE A 216 -12.33 5.27 -7.04
CA ILE A 216 -11.04 5.29 -6.30
C ILE A 216 -10.57 3.89 -5.92
N PHE A 217 -11.48 3.00 -5.52
CA PHE A 217 -11.12 1.64 -5.11
C PHE A 217 -11.02 0.64 -6.26
N LEU A 218 -11.70 0.85 -7.39
CA LEU A 218 -11.75 -0.12 -8.50
C LEU A 218 -10.89 0.26 -9.71
N CYS A 219 -10.53 1.54 -9.87
CA CYS A 219 -9.80 2.05 -11.03
C CYS A 219 -8.48 2.72 -10.61
N GLN A 220 -7.75 3.31 -11.57
CA GLN A 220 -6.57 4.13 -11.29
C GLN A 220 -6.97 5.61 -11.11
N PRO A 221 -7.19 6.10 -9.86
CA PRO A 221 -7.74 7.44 -9.65
C PRO A 221 -6.78 8.57 -10.06
N ASP A 222 -5.47 8.31 -10.00
CA ASP A 222 -4.42 9.27 -10.38
C ASP A 222 -4.45 9.66 -11.87
N LEU A 223 -5.20 8.92 -12.70
CA LEU A 223 -5.44 9.29 -14.10
C LEU A 223 -6.29 10.55 -14.22
N LEU A 224 -7.22 10.76 -13.28
CA LEU A 224 -8.19 11.85 -13.35
C LEU A 224 -7.96 12.93 -12.30
N PHE A 225 -7.63 12.53 -11.07
CA PHE A 225 -7.53 13.43 -9.93
C PHE A 225 -6.10 13.60 -9.43
N SER A 226 -5.83 14.71 -8.75
CA SER A 226 -4.57 14.88 -8.03
C SER A 226 -4.48 13.91 -6.84
N PHE A 227 -3.27 13.44 -6.54
CA PHE A 227 -3.00 12.70 -5.31
C PHE A 227 -3.48 13.45 -4.06
N THR A 228 -3.22 14.76 -4.01
CA THR A 228 -3.66 15.65 -2.91
C THR A 228 -5.17 15.69 -2.74
N PHE A 229 -5.93 15.66 -3.84
CA PHE A 229 -7.39 15.59 -3.78
C PHE A 229 -7.85 14.25 -3.23
N ILE A 230 -7.33 13.15 -3.78
CA ILE A 230 -7.71 11.79 -3.39
C ILE A 230 -7.45 11.59 -1.89
N GLU A 231 -6.25 11.94 -1.42
CA GLU A 231 -5.87 11.84 -0.01
C GLU A 231 -6.77 12.69 0.88
N SER A 232 -7.01 13.96 0.51
CA SER A 232 -7.86 14.87 1.28
C SER A 232 -9.31 14.38 1.36
N PHE A 233 -9.86 13.89 0.24
CA PHE A 233 -11.21 13.35 0.16
C PHE A 233 -11.37 12.11 1.05
N LEU A 234 -10.45 11.15 0.93
CA LEU A 234 -10.46 9.94 1.77
C LEU A 234 -10.30 10.29 3.26
N PHE A 235 -9.45 11.27 3.59
CA PHE A 235 -9.30 11.76 4.97
C PHE A 235 -10.60 12.38 5.49
N GLN A 236 -11.31 13.17 4.69
CA GLN A 236 -12.61 13.72 5.08
C GLN A 236 -13.67 12.63 5.26
N CYS A 237 -13.72 11.62 4.39
CA CYS A 237 -14.59 10.45 4.56
C CYS A 237 -14.29 9.70 5.85
N LEU A 238 -13.00 9.52 6.19
CA LEU A 238 -12.55 8.92 7.43
C LEU A 238 -12.99 9.75 8.65
N LYS A 239 -12.74 11.07 8.60
CA LYS A 239 -13.07 12.02 9.67
C LYS A 239 -14.55 12.00 10.02
N ASN A 240 -15.40 11.96 9.00
CA ASN A 240 -16.86 11.97 9.15
C ASN A 240 -17.47 10.59 9.34
N GLN A 241 -16.64 9.55 9.44
CA GLN A 241 -17.08 8.17 9.60
C GLN A 241 -18.09 7.70 8.54
N ASP A 242 -17.86 8.06 7.27
CA ASP A 242 -18.83 7.78 6.20
C ASP A 242 -19.07 6.25 6.06
N PRO A 243 -20.33 5.78 6.16
CA PRO A 243 -20.63 4.36 6.15
C PRO A 243 -20.36 3.70 4.79
N ARG A 244 -20.47 4.45 3.69
CA ARG A 244 -20.19 3.95 2.33
C ARG A 244 -18.69 3.72 2.18
N PHE A 245 -17.88 4.67 2.66
CA PHE A 245 -16.42 4.55 2.67
C PHE A 245 -15.94 3.34 3.48
N PHE A 246 -16.42 3.19 4.71
CA PHE A 246 -16.06 2.03 5.53
C PHE A 246 -16.54 0.70 4.94
N SER A 247 -17.72 0.67 4.32
CA SER A 247 -18.20 -0.52 3.59
C SER A 247 -17.23 -0.95 2.49
N ARG A 248 -16.57 -0.03 1.78
CA ARG A 248 -15.54 -0.35 0.78
C ARG A 248 -14.26 -0.86 1.42
N ILE A 249 -13.75 -0.17 2.46
CA ILE A 249 -12.56 -0.61 3.19
C ILE A 249 -12.73 -2.03 3.73
N LEU A 250 -13.89 -2.35 4.29
CA LEU A 250 -14.17 -3.67 4.86
C LEU A 250 -14.23 -4.79 3.82
N LYS A 251 -14.43 -4.48 2.54
CA LYS A 251 -14.39 -5.44 1.43
C LYS A 251 -12.98 -5.74 0.94
N LEU A 252 -12.00 -4.87 1.23
CA LEU A 252 -10.60 -5.09 0.85
C LEU A 252 -10.02 -6.29 1.61
N GLU A 253 -8.96 -6.89 1.08
CA GLU A 253 -8.21 -7.89 1.82
C GLU A 253 -7.55 -7.27 3.06
N LEU A 254 -7.32 -8.07 4.12
CA LEU A 254 -6.73 -7.56 5.36
C LEU A 254 -5.42 -6.80 5.11
N LYS A 255 -4.53 -7.35 4.29
CA LYS A 255 -3.26 -6.69 3.94
C LYS A 255 -3.47 -5.33 3.27
N GLU A 256 -4.44 -5.23 2.37
CA GLU A 256 -4.74 -3.98 1.67
C GLU A 256 -5.34 -2.93 2.60
N GLN A 257 -6.18 -3.34 3.56
CA GLN A 257 -6.66 -2.46 4.63
C GLN A 257 -5.49 -1.85 5.40
N PHE A 258 -4.51 -2.68 5.81
CA PHE A 258 -3.33 -2.19 6.55
C PHE A 258 -2.45 -1.26 5.71
N ILE A 259 -2.20 -1.57 4.44
CA ILE A 259 -1.43 -0.69 3.53
C ILE A 259 -2.16 0.66 3.34
N PHE A 260 -3.48 0.62 3.20
CA PHE A 260 -4.29 1.82 3.11
C PHE A 260 -4.09 2.70 4.34
N PHE A 261 -4.25 2.14 5.55
CA PHE A 261 -4.09 2.89 6.79
C PHE A 261 -2.66 3.32 7.10
N GLU A 262 -1.66 2.57 6.70
CA GLU A 262 -0.25 2.94 6.86
C GLU A 262 0.02 4.33 6.27
N LYS A 263 -0.50 4.61 5.06
CA LYS A 263 -0.36 5.91 4.40
C LYS A 263 -0.98 7.06 5.22
N PHE A 264 -2.13 6.82 5.87
CA PHE A 264 -2.76 7.82 6.73
C PHE A 264 -2.05 7.95 8.09
N LEU A 265 -1.55 6.85 8.66
CA LEU A 265 -0.90 6.82 9.97
C LEU A 265 0.51 7.45 9.95
N ILE A 266 1.18 7.55 8.80
CA ILE A 266 2.48 8.22 8.71
C ILE A 266 2.35 9.76 8.64
N SER A 267 1.12 10.30 8.53
CA SER A 267 0.88 11.75 8.44
C SER A 267 0.96 12.50 9.78
N GLU A 268 1.09 13.83 9.74
CA GLU A 268 1.21 14.72 10.92
C GLU A 268 0.05 14.61 11.94
N LYS A 269 -1.09 14.03 11.55
CA LYS A 269 -2.29 13.84 12.40
C LYS A 269 -2.37 12.44 13.03
N PHE A 270 -1.23 11.89 13.40
CA PHE A 270 -1.10 10.51 13.87
C PHE A 270 -2.13 10.10 14.94
N GLN A 271 -2.36 10.92 15.98
CA GLN A 271 -3.29 10.58 17.06
C GLN A 271 -4.76 10.51 16.61
N GLU A 272 -5.21 11.43 15.75
CA GLU A 272 -6.58 11.39 15.19
C GLU A 272 -6.75 10.14 14.32
N ASN A 273 -5.76 9.86 13.46
CA ASN A 273 -5.78 8.72 12.54
C ASN A 273 -5.76 7.36 13.26
N ILE A 274 -5.06 7.28 14.38
CA ILE A 274 -5.09 6.12 15.26
C ILE A 274 -6.52 5.84 15.74
N SER A 275 -7.24 6.87 16.21
CA SER A 275 -8.60 6.70 16.72
C SER A 275 -9.56 6.17 15.64
N TYR A 276 -9.39 6.61 14.39
CA TYR A 276 -10.16 6.12 13.25
C TYR A 276 -9.78 4.70 12.84
N PHE A 277 -8.49 4.35 12.84
CA PHE A 277 -8.05 2.97 12.61
C PHE A 277 -8.66 2.01 13.65
N PHE A 278 -8.61 2.40 14.91
CA PHE A 278 -9.22 1.67 16.02
C PHE A 278 -10.73 1.55 15.90
N SER A 279 -11.40 2.56 15.32
CA SER A 279 -12.83 2.53 15.02
C SER A 279 -13.22 1.33 14.13
N LEU A 280 -12.30 0.89 13.25
CA LEU A 280 -12.47 -0.25 12.34
C LEU A 280 -12.03 -1.60 12.92
N CYS A 281 -11.29 -1.59 14.02
CA CYS A 281 -10.87 -2.78 14.74
C CYS A 281 -11.81 -3.13 15.91
N PHE A 282 -12.94 -2.42 16.09
CA PHE A 282 -13.88 -2.69 17.19
C PHE A 282 -14.67 -4.01 17.05
N LYS A 283 -14.98 -4.57 18.23
CA LYS A 283 -15.76 -5.79 18.53
C LYS A 283 -17.01 -6.04 17.66
N LYS A 284 -17.63 -5.00 17.11
CA LYS A 284 -18.88 -5.13 16.33
C LYS A 284 -18.65 -5.52 14.88
N LEU A 285 -17.40 -5.53 14.41
CA LEU A 285 -17.05 -5.85 13.03
C LEU A 285 -16.58 -7.30 12.92
N PRO A 286 -17.01 -8.04 11.88
CA PRO A 286 -16.48 -9.36 11.60
C PRO A 286 -14.96 -9.27 11.39
N HIS A 287 -14.23 -10.30 11.83
CA HIS A 287 -12.77 -10.45 11.72
C HIS A 287 -11.89 -9.49 12.55
N ALA A 288 -12.42 -8.86 13.60
CA ALA A 288 -11.63 -8.00 14.50
C ALA A 288 -10.38 -8.72 15.06
N SER A 289 -10.51 -9.99 15.49
CA SER A 289 -9.38 -10.79 15.97
C SER A 289 -8.30 -10.99 14.90
N ALA A 290 -8.70 -11.31 13.66
CA ALA A 290 -7.76 -11.54 12.56
C ALA A 290 -6.96 -10.27 12.18
N ARG A 291 -7.57 -9.08 12.32
CA ARG A 291 -6.84 -7.80 12.15
C ARG A 291 -5.77 -7.63 13.22
N ILE A 292 -6.09 -7.95 14.48
CA ILE A 292 -5.14 -7.86 15.59
C ILE A 292 -3.99 -8.85 15.38
N ASP A 293 -4.31 -10.08 14.98
CA ASP A 293 -3.31 -11.12 14.67
C ASP A 293 -2.37 -10.68 13.54
N TYR A 294 -2.91 -10.08 12.47
CA TYR A 294 -2.13 -9.53 11.37
C TYR A 294 -1.19 -8.39 11.82
N LEU A 295 -1.66 -7.50 12.69
CA LEU A 295 -0.84 -6.41 13.24
C LEU A 295 0.32 -6.97 14.09
N ILE A 296 0.04 -7.97 14.94
CA ILE A 296 1.06 -8.65 15.76
C ILE A 296 2.12 -9.30 14.86
N LEU A 297 1.70 -10.03 13.83
CA LEU A 297 2.61 -10.67 12.88
C LEU A 297 3.47 -9.66 12.12
N SER A 298 2.88 -8.56 11.69
CA SER A 298 3.59 -7.49 10.98
C SER A 298 4.64 -6.83 11.87
N ALA A 299 4.30 -6.54 13.12
CA ALA A 299 5.23 -5.98 14.10
C ALA A 299 6.36 -6.96 14.45
N PHE A 300 6.06 -8.25 14.62
CA PHE A 300 7.07 -9.28 14.87
C PHE A 300 8.08 -9.40 13.71
N ASN A 301 7.59 -9.45 12.47
CA ASN A 301 8.45 -9.52 11.29
C ASN A 301 9.32 -8.26 11.12
N PHE A 302 8.77 -7.08 11.44
CA PHE A 302 9.53 -5.83 11.45
C PHE A 302 10.64 -5.84 12.52
N GLN A 303 10.34 -6.32 13.73
CA GLN A 303 11.36 -6.45 14.79
C GLN A 303 12.48 -7.41 14.40
N LYS A 304 12.18 -8.49 13.67
CA LYS A 304 13.17 -9.47 13.21
C LYS A 304 14.13 -8.89 12.17
N THR A 305 13.69 -7.90 11.40
CA THR A 305 14.47 -7.28 10.32
C THR A 305 15.27 -6.05 10.78
N VAL A 306 14.79 -5.30 11.77
CA VAL A 306 15.43 -4.06 12.24
C VAL A 306 16.25 -4.29 13.52
N GLN A 307 17.58 -4.10 13.44
CA GLN A 307 18.49 -4.35 14.57
C GLN A 307 18.54 -3.23 15.63
N LYS A 308 18.04 -2.02 15.33
CA LYS A 308 18.11 -0.86 16.24
C LYS A 308 16.81 -0.66 17.03
N LYS A 309 16.89 -0.76 18.36
CA LYS A 309 15.75 -0.60 19.29
C LYS A 309 15.00 0.72 19.16
N GLU A 310 15.70 1.84 18.90
CA GLU A 310 15.08 3.17 18.77
C GLU A 310 14.14 3.29 17.55
N PHE A 311 14.45 2.59 16.45
CA PHE A 311 13.60 2.58 15.25
C PHE A 311 12.33 1.75 15.42
N ILE A 312 12.34 0.80 16.37
CA ILE A 312 11.21 -0.09 16.65
C ILE A 312 10.13 0.66 17.42
N GLN A 313 10.51 1.45 18.43
CA GLN A 313 9.53 2.15 19.31
C GLN A 313 8.79 3.30 18.61
N ASN A 314 9.41 3.94 17.62
CA ASN A 314 8.80 5.03 16.85
C ASN A 314 7.99 4.55 15.64
N ASN A 315 7.90 3.24 15.40
CA ASN A 315 7.14 2.70 14.28
C ASN A 315 5.63 2.68 14.61
N TRP A 316 4.81 3.08 13.63
CA TRP A 316 3.36 3.17 13.75
C TRP A 316 2.70 1.87 14.25
N MET A 317 3.24 0.70 13.89
CA MET A 317 2.71 -0.60 14.34
C MET A 317 2.83 -0.78 15.85
N PHE A 318 3.99 -0.43 16.43
CA PHE A 318 4.22 -0.56 17.87
C PHE A 318 3.40 0.47 18.63
N LEU A 319 3.31 1.69 18.11
CA LEU A 319 2.45 2.74 18.68
C LEU A 319 0.98 2.30 18.70
N LEU A 320 0.47 1.69 17.63
CA LEU A 320 -0.86 1.07 17.64
C LEU A 320 -0.98 -0.03 18.69
N LEU A 321 -0.04 -0.99 18.73
CA LEU A 321 -0.06 -2.07 19.72
C LEU A 321 -0.14 -1.53 21.16
N THR A 322 0.56 -0.43 21.48
CA THR A 322 0.52 0.17 22.82
C THR A 322 -0.84 0.74 23.21
N GLN A 323 -1.67 1.15 22.25
CA GLN A 323 -2.98 1.77 22.49
C GLN A 323 -4.08 0.73 22.79
N PHE A 324 -3.93 -0.53 22.34
CA PHE A 324 -4.84 -1.62 22.70
C PHE A 324 -4.90 -1.87 24.23
N GLU A 325 -3.89 -1.42 24.98
CA GLU A 325 -3.93 -1.49 26.43
C GLU A 325 -4.83 -0.44 27.08
N ASN A 326 -4.99 0.73 26.45
CA ASN A 326 -5.71 1.88 27.01
C ASN A 326 -7.21 1.87 26.68
N VAL A 327 -7.65 0.99 25.77
CA VAL A 327 -9.02 0.92 25.29
C VAL A 327 -9.64 -0.44 25.62
N ASP A 328 -10.93 -0.47 25.94
CA ASP A 328 -11.70 -1.67 26.31
C ASP A 328 -11.98 -2.61 25.10
N TYR A 329 -10.93 -3.22 24.56
CA TYR A 329 -11.03 -4.28 23.55
C TYR A 329 -11.08 -5.68 24.18
N SER A 330 -11.79 -6.63 23.55
CA SER A 330 -11.64 -8.07 23.88
C SER A 330 -10.43 -8.59 23.13
N LEU A 331 -9.28 -8.54 23.78
CA LEU A 331 -8.11 -9.28 23.36
C LEU A 331 -8.27 -10.72 23.86
N SER A 332 -7.86 -11.70 23.06
CA SER A 332 -7.60 -13.03 23.61
C SER A 332 -6.42 -12.97 24.58
N LEU A 333 -6.33 -13.94 25.50
CA LEU A 333 -5.22 -14.02 26.43
C LEU A 333 -3.87 -14.05 25.69
N PHE A 334 -3.79 -14.79 24.58
CA PHE A 334 -2.59 -14.85 23.74
C PHE A 334 -2.27 -13.51 23.07
N GLN A 335 -3.24 -12.82 22.47
CA GLN A 335 -3.03 -11.51 21.85
C GLN A 335 -2.51 -10.48 22.84
N TRP A 336 -3.04 -10.48 24.07
CA TRP A 336 -2.57 -9.59 25.12
C TRP A 336 -1.11 -9.85 25.49
N PHE A 337 -0.72 -11.12 25.65
CA PHE A 337 0.68 -11.49 25.89
C PHE A 337 1.59 -11.15 24.71
N ALA A 338 1.11 -11.31 23.48
CA ALA A 338 1.84 -10.96 22.28
C ALA A 338 2.13 -9.45 22.21
N ILE A 339 1.13 -8.62 22.49
CA ILE A 339 1.29 -7.16 22.59
C ILE A 339 2.30 -6.79 23.68
N HIS A 340 2.21 -7.40 24.86
CA HIS A 340 3.15 -7.16 25.96
C HIS A 340 4.59 -7.57 25.60
N ALA A 341 4.78 -8.72 24.96
CA ALA A 341 6.09 -9.21 24.54
C ALA A 341 6.74 -8.30 23.49
N LEU A 342 5.96 -7.81 22.52
CA LEU A 342 6.45 -6.92 21.47
C LEU A 342 6.72 -5.48 21.97
N THR A 343 5.89 -4.97 22.87
CA THR A 343 6.00 -3.59 23.39
C THR A 343 6.89 -3.46 24.63
N GLN A 344 7.31 -4.58 25.25
CA GLN A 344 8.15 -4.63 26.45
C GLN A 344 7.56 -3.89 27.68
N LYS A 345 6.23 -3.81 27.75
CA LYS A 345 5.54 -3.17 28.87
C LYS A 345 5.45 -4.07 30.10
N SER A 346 5.45 -3.45 31.29
CA SER A 346 5.28 -4.15 32.57
C SER A 346 3.92 -4.84 32.68
N LEU A 347 3.88 -6.02 33.32
CA LEU A 347 2.67 -6.80 33.57
C LEU A 347 1.62 -6.02 34.39
N ASN A 348 0.40 -5.94 33.87
CA ASN A 348 -0.76 -5.41 34.58
C ASN A 348 -1.65 -6.55 35.09
N LEU A 349 -1.56 -6.86 36.39
CA LEU A 349 -2.29 -7.97 37.01
C LEU A 349 -3.81 -7.81 36.97
N ASN A 350 -4.34 -6.58 37.06
CA ASN A 350 -5.77 -6.35 37.05
C ASN A 350 -6.38 -6.71 35.69
N LYS A 351 -5.71 -6.33 34.61
CA LYS A 351 -6.13 -6.67 33.24
C LYS A 351 -5.95 -8.16 32.96
N LEU A 352 -4.84 -8.76 33.40
CA LEU A 352 -4.63 -10.21 33.34
C LEU A 352 -5.76 -10.99 34.01
N LYS A 353 -6.14 -10.60 35.23
CA LYS A 353 -7.21 -11.26 35.99
C LYS A 353 -8.56 -11.20 35.27
N LEU A 354 -8.88 -10.06 34.67
CA LEU A 354 -10.10 -9.91 33.87
C LEU A 354 -10.09 -10.83 32.64
N LEU A 355 -9.00 -10.84 31.87
CA LEU A 355 -8.87 -11.64 30.65
C LEU A 355 -8.87 -13.13 30.93
N PHE A 356 -8.14 -13.57 31.96
CA PHE A 356 -8.05 -14.98 32.33
C PHE A 356 -9.39 -15.54 32.84
N ASN A 357 -10.17 -14.72 33.56
CA ASN A 357 -11.50 -15.12 34.01
C ASN A 357 -12.51 -15.23 32.86
N THR A 358 -12.33 -14.46 31.78
CA THR A 358 -13.19 -14.55 30.59
C THR A 358 -12.81 -15.71 29.68
N GLU A 359 -11.51 -15.94 29.46
CA GLU A 359 -11.02 -17.02 28.61
C GLU A 359 -9.68 -17.54 29.16
N PRO A 360 -9.66 -18.67 29.89
CA PRO A 360 -8.46 -19.17 30.53
C PRO A 360 -7.48 -19.86 29.57
N SER A 361 -7.90 -20.16 28.33
CA SER A 361 -7.09 -20.85 27.34
C SER A 361 -6.23 -19.87 26.52
N LEU A 362 -4.97 -20.26 26.27
CA LEU A 362 -4.07 -19.59 25.33
C LEU A 362 -4.37 -20.00 23.88
N GLN A 363 -5.53 -19.60 23.36
CA GLN A 363 -5.87 -19.83 21.95
C GLN A 363 -5.14 -18.83 21.04
N TYR A 364 -4.55 -19.32 19.96
CA TYR A 364 -3.87 -18.52 18.95
C TYR A 364 -4.29 -18.97 17.54
N SER A 365 -4.24 -18.05 16.57
CA SER A 365 -4.52 -18.35 15.15
C SER A 365 -3.47 -19.31 14.56
N SER A 366 -3.89 -20.16 13.63
CA SER A 366 -2.99 -20.99 12.80
C SER A 366 -2.00 -20.17 11.97
N ASP A 367 -2.25 -18.87 11.78
CA ASP A 367 -1.39 -17.99 11.00
C ASP A 367 -0.09 -17.61 11.74
N PHE A 368 -0.02 -17.85 13.06
CA PHE A 368 1.18 -17.59 13.83
C PHE A 368 2.27 -18.63 13.55
N SER A 369 3.42 -18.15 13.06
CA SER A 369 4.61 -19.00 12.92
C SER A 369 5.10 -19.51 14.29
N PHE A 370 5.69 -20.70 14.32
CA PHE A 370 6.30 -21.26 15.54
C PHE A 370 7.37 -20.35 16.14
N ASP A 371 8.08 -19.57 15.32
CA ASP A 371 9.01 -18.52 15.76
C ASP A 371 8.32 -17.46 16.61
N CYS A 372 7.21 -16.91 16.10
CA CYS A 372 6.44 -15.87 16.78
C CYS A 372 5.88 -16.40 18.10
N ILE A 373 5.28 -17.58 18.07
CA ILE A 373 4.70 -18.19 19.27
C ILE A 373 5.80 -18.47 20.31
N THR A 374 6.94 -19.02 19.90
CA THR A 374 8.07 -19.28 20.81
C THR A 374 8.59 -17.99 21.44
N PHE A 375 8.77 -16.94 20.64
CA PHE A 375 9.18 -15.64 21.14
C PHE A 375 8.19 -15.06 22.17
N ILE A 376 6.88 -15.12 21.90
CA ILE A 376 5.85 -14.62 22.81
C ILE A 376 5.84 -15.43 24.11
N VAL A 377 5.88 -16.75 24.02
CA VAL A 377 5.84 -17.66 25.19
C VAL A 377 7.07 -17.42 26.08
N ASP A 378 8.27 -17.44 25.50
CA ASP A 378 9.52 -17.32 26.27
C ASP A 378 9.64 -15.93 26.91
N THR A 379 9.27 -14.87 26.17
CA THR A 379 9.25 -13.48 26.70
C THR A 379 8.20 -13.31 27.80
N SER A 380 7.03 -13.94 27.66
CA SER A 380 5.96 -13.88 28.66
C SER A 380 6.33 -14.63 29.94
N ILE A 381 6.91 -15.83 29.82
CA ILE A 381 7.43 -16.60 30.96
C ILE A 381 8.49 -15.76 31.69
N LEU A 382 9.45 -15.19 30.98
CA LEU A 382 10.50 -14.34 31.57
C LEU A 382 9.90 -13.12 32.27
N SER A 383 8.89 -12.49 31.67
CA SER A 383 8.22 -11.32 32.25
C SER A 383 7.50 -11.67 33.55
N ILE A 384 6.77 -12.80 33.59
CA ILE A 384 6.10 -13.28 34.80
C ILE A 384 7.12 -13.64 35.88
N LYS A 385 8.21 -14.32 35.52
CA LYS A 385 9.32 -14.64 36.42
C LYS A 385 9.89 -13.36 37.03
N THR A 386 10.23 -12.38 36.19
CA THR A 386 10.79 -11.09 36.63
C THR A 386 9.82 -10.37 37.56
N TYR A 387 8.53 -10.34 37.23
CA TYR A 387 7.49 -9.77 38.10
C TYR A 387 7.44 -10.44 39.48
N ILE A 388 7.50 -11.78 39.55
CA ILE A 388 7.50 -12.52 40.81
C ILE A 388 8.76 -12.20 41.64
N LYS A 389 9.91 -12.15 40.97
CA LYS A 389 11.20 -11.83 41.61
C LYS A 389 11.18 -10.43 42.21
N ASP A 390 10.71 -9.45 41.47
CA ASP A 390 10.79 -8.04 41.89
C ASP A 390 9.72 -7.69 42.95
N ASN A 391 8.53 -8.30 42.88
CA ASN A 391 7.42 -7.95 43.77
C ASN A 391 7.25 -8.87 44.98
N TYR A 392 7.68 -10.13 44.92
CA TYR A 392 7.45 -11.11 46.00
C TYR A 392 8.73 -11.66 46.61
N MET A 393 9.77 -11.97 45.82
CA MET A 393 11.00 -12.52 46.39
C MET A 393 11.73 -11.56 47.33
N VAL A 394 11.61 -10.24 47.12
CA VAL A 394 12.23 -9.23 48.00
C VAL A 394 11.76 -9.36 49.45
N HIS A 395 10.55 -9.87 49.67
CA HIS A 395 9.95 -10.06 50.98
C HIS A 395 10.21 -11.43 51.60
N VAL A 396 10.89 -12.35 50.90
CA VAL A 396 11.21 -13.68 51.41
C VAL A 396 12.54 -13.62 52.20
N PRO A 397 12.56 -14.04 53.48
CA PRO A 397 13.77 -13.98 54.30
C PRO A 397 14.90 -14.87 53.75
N LYS A 398 16.13 -14.33 53.76
CA LYS A 398 17.35 -15.04 53.34
C LYS A 398 17.81 -15.99 54.45
N GLU A 399 17.53 -17.29 54.29
CA GLU A 399 18.06 -18.33 55.17
C GLU A 399 19.42 -18.84 54.65
N ASN A 400 20.41 -18.95 55.53
CA ASN A 400 21.78 -19.42 55.24
C ASN A 400 21.93 -20.95 55.26
N THR A 401 20.91 -21.70 54.86
CA THR A 401 20.93 -23.18 54.86
C THR A 401 21.17 -23.75 53.47
N ARG A 402 21.74 -24.97 53.40
CA ARG A 402 22.04 -25.67 52.13
C ARG A 402 20.80 -25.99 51.31
N HIS A 403 19.62 -25.97 51.94
CA HIS A 403 18.28 -26.16 51.37
C HIS A 403 17.47 -24.85 51.36
N SER A 404 18.13 -23.70 51.31
CA SER A 404 17.44 -22.43 51.30
C SER A 404 16.54 -22.32 50.07
N ILE A 405 15.32 -21.88 50.30
CA ILE A 405 14.29 -21.63 49.28
C ILE A 405 14.80 -20.64 48.21
N HIS A 406 15.73 -19.76 48.57
CA HIS A 406 16.43 -18.90 47.62
C HIS A 406 17.24 -19.69 46.58
N ARG A 407 17.84 -20.84 46.90
CA ARG A 407 18.48 -21.70 45.88
C ARG A 407 17.46 -22.34 44.95
N THR A 408 16.31 -22.76 45.46
CA THR A 408 15.21 -23.30 44.64
C THR A 408 14.63 -22.23 43.72
N PHE A 409 14.47 -20.99 44.22
CA PHE A 409 14.08 -19.86 43.40
C PHE A 409 15.14 -19.50 42.36
N LEU A 410 16.42 -19.42 42.74
CA LEU A 410 17.51 -19.17 41.79
C LEU A 410 17.52 -20.20 40.65
N LYS A 411 17.30 -21.48 40.95
CA LYS A 411 17.15 -22.52 39.92
C LYS A 411 15.94 -22.30 39.01
N PHE A 412 14.80 -21.88 39.55
CA PHE A 412 13.62 -21.53 38.74
C PHE A 412 13.84 -20.31 37.85
N PHE A 413 14.60 -19.31 38.32
CA PHE A 413 14.94 -18.12 37.55
C PHE A 413 16.07 -18.35 36.53
N ASN A 414 16.87 -19.40 36.70
CA ASN A 414 17.98 -19.76 35.82
C ASN A 414 17.64 -20.86 34.79
N ASP A 415 16.38 -21.28 34.69
CA ASP A 415 15.90 -22.31 33.75
C ASP A 415 16.57 -23.70 33.88
N ASP A 416 17.27 -23.97 34.99
CA ASP A 416 17.91 -25.28 35.27
C ASP A 416 16.89 -26.43 35.50
N TYR A 417 15.59 -26.11 35.56
CA TYR A 417 14.50 -27.07 35.75
C TYR A 417 13.49 -26.95 34.60
N LEU A 418 13.58 -27.87 33.65
CA LEU A 418 12.60 -28.08 32.57
C LEU A 418 11.44 -29.00 32.99
N GLU A 419 11.44 -29.49 34.24
CA GLU A 419 10.38 -30.38 34.72
C GLU A 419 9.25 -29.63 35.42
N SER A 420 8.10 -29.69 34.76
CA SER A 420 6.75 -29.47 35.28
C SER A 420 6.58 -29.86 36.75
N SER A 421 5.85 -29.03 37.51
CA SER A 421 5.14 -29.34 38.78
C SER A 421 5.69 -28.79 40.11
N LEU A 422 6.73 -27.94 40.12
CA LEU A 422 7.03 -27.20 41.35
C LEU A 422 6.02 -26.05 41.50
N ASP A 423 5.10 -26.20 42.46
CA ASP A 423 4.12 -25.19 42.84
C ASP A 423 4.81 -24.06 43.64
N ILE A 424 5.52 -23.23 42.90
CA ILE A 424 6.34 -22.12 43.39
C ILE A 424 5.48 -21.10 44.11
N SER A 425 4.23 -20.89 43.67
CA SER A 425 3.26 -20.04 44.35
C SER A 425 3.06 -20.43 45.81
N LYS A 426 2.84 -21.72 46.10
CA LYS A 426 2.68 -22.23 47.48
C LYS A 426 3.96 -22.11 48.30
N LEU A 427 5.12 -22.29 47.68
CA LEU A 427 6.42 -22.15 48.36
C LEU A 427 6.72 -20.70 48.75
N ILE A 428 6.39 -19.75 47.87
CA ILE A 428 6.49 -18.31 48.14
C ILE A 428 5.52 -17.94 49.27
N LEU A 429 4.25 -18.36 49.16
CA LEU A 429 3.21 -18.02 50.13
C LEU A 429 3.55 -18.48 51.54
N LYS A 430 4.05 -19.70 51.73
CA LYS A 430 4.45 -20.22 53.04
C LYS A 430 5.55 -19.41 53.75
N LYS A 431 6.29 -18.59 53.01
CA LYS A 431 7.49 -17.89 53.50
C LYS A 431 7.37 -16.37 53.44
N LEU A 432 6.28 -15.86 52.89
CA LEU A 432 5.91 -14.45 53.00
C LEU A 432 5.43 -14.12 54.43
N PRO A 433 5.65 -12.90 54.94
CA PRO A 433 5.03 -12.42 56.17
C PRO A 433 3.49 -12.57 56.12
N LEU A 434 2.88 -12.95 57.24
CA LEU A 434 1.42 -13.21 57.34
C LEU A 434 0.57 -12.07 56.77
N ASP A 435 1.01 -10.83 56.96
CA ASP A 435 0.33 -9.61 56.51
C ASP A 435 0.25 -9.50 54.97
N LEU A 436 1.18 -10.12 54.25
CA LEU A 436 1.26 -10.11 52.79
C LEU A 436 0.70 -11.38 52.13
N GLN A 437 0.51 -12.46 52.91
CA GLN A 437 0.05 -13.75 52.39
C GLN A 437 -1.34 -13.63 51.76
N ALA A 438 -2.29 -13.00 52.45
CA ALA A 438 -3.68 -12.87 51.99
C ALA A 438 -3.80 -12.05 50.69
N SER A 439 -3.01 -10.99 50.53
CA SER A 439 -2.99 -10.21 49.28
C SER A 439 -2.24 -10.91 48.15
N ALA A 440 -1.16 -11.63 48.48
CA ALA A 440 -0.31 -12.29 47.49
C ALA A 440 -0.93 -13.60 46.96
N GLU A 441 -1.76 -14.29 47.75
CA GLU A 441 -2.32 -15.59 47.40
C GLU A 441 -3.11 -15.55 46.08
N SER A 442 -3.99 -14.56 45.93
CA SER A 442 -4.79 -14.44 44.71
C SER A 442 -3.94 -14.15 43.46
N HIS A 443 -2.90 -13.33 43.59
CA HIS A 443 -2.03 -12.95 42.48
C HIS A 443 -1.07 -14.08 42.09
N LEU A 444 -0.44 -14.73 43.08
CA LEU A 444 0.49 -15.82 42.85
C LEU A 444 -0.22 -17.05 42.28
N THR A 445 -1.45 -17.33 42.73
CA THR A 445 -2.26 -18.42 42.17
C THR A 445 -2.61 -18.17 40.70
N LEU A 446 -3.02 -16.96 40.36
CA LEU A 446 -3.30 -16.56 38.97
C LEU A 446 -2.05 -16.68 38.08
N LEU A 447 -0.92 -16.14 38.52
CA LEU A 447 0.34 -16.22 37.77
C LEU A 447 0.81 -17.67 37.58
N GLN A 448 0.63 -18.53 38.59
CA GLN A 448 0.95 -19.95 38.48
C GLN A 448 0.06 -20.67 37.46
N GLN A 449 -1.24 -20.37 37.44
CA GLN A 449 -2.16 -20.93 36.45
C GLN A 449 -1.78 -20.52 35.03
N VAL A 450 -1.47 -19.24 34.82
CA VAL A 450 -0.99 -18.74 33.52
C VAL A 450 0.33 -19.39 33.11
N LEU A 451 1.30 -19.50 34.01
CA LEU A 451 2.56 -20.22 33.74
C LEU A 451 2.32 -21.68 33.36
N SER A 452 1.37 -22.35 34.02
CA SER A 452 1.04 -23.74 33.70
C SER A 452 0.49 -23.91 32.28
N GLU A 453 -0.30 -22.95 31.79
CA GLU A 453 -0.79 -22.94 30.41
C GLU A 453 0.36 -22.72 29.40
N PHE A 454 1.29 -21.81 29.70
CA PHE A 454 2.49 -21.63 28.88
C PHE A 454 3.37 -22.88 28.84
N TYR A 455 3.60 -23.52 29.99
CA TYR A 455 4.38 -24.76 30.03
C TYR A 455 3.68 -25.90 29.30
N ARG A 456 2.33 -25.95 29.32
CA ARG A 456 1.57 -26.91 28.51
C ARG A 456 1.83 -26.71 27.02
N LEU A 457 1.87 -25.46 26.54
CA LEU A 457 2.21 -25.15 25.15
C LEU A 457 3.66 -25.53 24.81
N THR A 458 4.62 -25.26 25.69
CA THR A 458 6.03 -25.67 25.43
C THR A 458 6.23 -27.17 25.40
N ASN A 459 5.36 -27.93 26.07
CA ASN A 459 5.40 -29.40 26.12
C ASN A 459 4.69 -30.07 24.95
N ASP A 460 4.04 -29.31 24.06
CA ASP A 460 3.45 -29.82 22.83
C ASP A 460 4.57 -30.44 21.94
N PRO A 461 4.40 -31.68 21.44
CA PRO A 461 5.40 -32.35 20.61
C PRO A 461 5.82 -31.55 19.37
N ALA A 462 4.92 -30.77 18.76
CA ALA A 462 5.25 -29.92 17.62
C ALA A 462 6.21 -28.79 18.03
N PHE A 463 5.92 -28.10 19.13
CA PHE A 463 6.76 -27.04 19.70
C PHE A 463 8.12 -27.56 20.15
N ARG A 464 8.15 -28.72 20.82
CA ARG A 464 9.39 -29.33 21.28
C ARG A 464 10.30 -29.71 20.12
N THR A 465 9.73 -30.26 19.04
CA THR A 465 10.48 -30.58 17.83
C THR A 465 11.07 -29.33 17.19
N TYR A 466 10.31 -28.23 17.15
CA TYR A 466 10.77 -26.94 16.65
C TYR A 466 11.93 -26.37 17.48
N LYS A 467 11.76 -26.27 18.81
CA LYS A 467 12.81 -25.78 19.72
C LYS A 467 14.08 -26.62 19.64
N ASN A 468 13.95 -27.94 19.55
CA ASN A 468 15.09 -28.84 19.40
C ASN A 468 15.85 -28.58 18.10
N LYS A 469 15.16 -28.34 16.97
CA LYS A 469 15.81 -27.97 15.71
C LYS A 469 16.59 -26.67 15.83
N GLN A 470 15.98 -25.63 16.43
CA GLN A 470 16.66 -24.35 16.67
C GLN A 470 17.88 -24.53 17.58
N LEU A 471 17.77 -25.32 18.64
CA LEU A 471 18.89 -25.61 19.54
C LEU A 471 20.02 -26.34 18.80
N ILE A 472 19.71 -27.29 17.91
CA ILE A 472 20.71 -27.99 17.11
C ILE A 472 21.40 -27.02 16.15
N GLU A 473 20.67 -26.14 15.47
CA GLU A 473 21.21 -25.12 14.58
C GLU A 473 22.09 -24.11 15.34
N TRP A 474 21.65 -23.68 16.52
CA TRP A 474 22.42 -22.79 17.40
C TRP A 474 23.69 -23.47 17.91
N ASN A 475 23.61 -24.72 18.38
CA ASN A 475 24.78 -25.50 18.78
C ASN A 475 25.73 -25.80 17.61
N LYS A 476 25.22 -25.88 16.38
CA LYS A 476 26.04 -26.04 15.19
C LYS A 476 26.77 -24.73 14.87
N THR A 477 26.07 -23.61 14.86
CA THR A 477 26.68 -22.29 14.64
C THR A 477 27.70 -21.92 15.71
N GLN A 478 27.42 -22.21 16.99
CA GLN A 478 28.41 -22.02 18.07
C GLN A 478 29.65 -22.91 17.86
N ARG A 479 29.48 -24.18 17.51
CA ARG A 479 30.62 -25.07 17.20
C ARG A 479 31.41 -24.57 16.00
N ASP A 480 30.75 -24.15 14.92
CA ASP A 480 31.42 -23.60 13.74
C ASP A 480 32.19 -22.31 14.09
N GLU A 481 31.66 -21.46 14.99
CA GLU A 481 32.34 -20.27 15.50
C GLU A 481 33.53 -20.62 16.40
N GLU A 482 33.40 -21.59 17.30
CA GLU A 482 34.49 -22.09 18.14
C GLU A 482 35.61 -22.71 17.30
N GLU A 483 35.27 -23.52 16.30
CA GLU A 483 36.23 -24.08 15.34
C GLU A 483 36.93 -22.98 14.54
N LYS A 484 36.20 -21.94 14.10
CA LYS A 484 36.81 -20.75 13.47
C LYS A 484 37.75 -20.03 14.44
N ILE A 485 37.38 -19.84 15.70
CA ILE A 485 38.22 -19.18 16.71
C ILE A 485 39.48 -19.99 16.99
N GLU A 486 39.37 -21.30 17.14
CA GLU A 486 40.50 -22.18 17.39
C GLU A 486 41.40 -22.26 16.14
N GLY A 487 40.82 -22.37 14.96
CA GLY A 487 41.55 -22.29 13.68
C GLY A 487 42.30 -20.97 13.50
N ARG A 488 41.73 -19.84 13.93
CA ARG A 488 42.42 -18.53 13.95
C ARG A 488 43.60 -18.54 14.92
N ARG A 489 43.44 -19.08 16.14
CA ARG A 489 44.48 -19.16 17.16
C ARG A 489 45.63 -20.04 16.73
N GLU A 490 45.33 -21.21 16.17
CA GLU A 490 46.33 -22.15 15.70
C GLU A 490 47.13 -21.58 14.52
N LEU A 491 46.44 -20.98 13.54
CA LEU A 491 47.09 -20.32 12.40
C LEU A 491 48.03 -19.19 12.87
N LEU A 492 47.56 -18.34 13.77
CA LEU A 492 48.38 -17.28 14.38
C LEU A 492 49.61 -17.85 15.08
N LYS A 493 49.46 -18.94 15.84
CA LYS A 493 50.56 -19.59 16.55
C LYS A 493 51.61 -20.13 15.58
N ARG A 494 51.19 -20.81 14.50
CA ARG A 494 52.09 -21.38 13.48
C ARG A 494 52.89 -20.30 12.74
N ILE A 495 52.26 -19.15 12.48
CA ILE A 495 52.90 -17.98 11.89
C ILE A 495 53.92 -17.38 12.86
N GLN A 496 53.53 -17.17 14.12
CA GLN A 496 54.42 -16.60 15.14
C GLN A 496 55.65 -17.48 15.42
N THR A 497 55.50 -18.80 15.32
CA THR A 497 56.61 -19.75 15.50
C THR A 497 57.43 -19.98 14.22
N GLY A 498 57.14 -19.27 13.12
CA GLY A 498 57.86 -19.41 11.84
C GLY A 498 57.71 -20.79 11.20
N VAL A 499 56.63 -21.51 11.54
CA VAL A 499 56.35 -22.84 10.97
C VAL A 499 55.57 -22.74 9.66
N GLN A 500 54.90 -21.60 9.45
CA GLN A 500 54.06 -21.38 8.28
C GLN A 500 54.29 -19.99 7.70
N ASP A 501 54.88 -19.97 6.51
CA ASP A 501 55.27 -18.73 5.81
C ASP A 501 54.31 -18.40 4.66
N SER A 502 53.36 -19.29 4.37
CA SER A 502 52.34 -19.09 3.34
C SER A 502 50.94 -19.52 3.78
N VAL A 503 49.92 -18.77 3.35
CA VAL A 503 48.51 -19.00 3.70
C VAL A 503 47.62 -18.72 2.48
N SER A 504 46.60 -19.53 2.24
CA SER A 504 45.70 -19.30 1.10
C SER A 504 44.68 -18.17 1.36
N TYR A 505 44.27 -17.48 0.31
CA TYR A 505 43.21 -16.48 0.38
C TYR A 505 41.88 -17.07 0.84
N GLN A 506 41.56 -18.29 0.41
CA GLN A 506 40.36 -19.04 0.81
C GLN A 506 40.36 -19.33 2.30
N ARG A 507 41.49 -19.79 2.86
CA ARG A 507 41.59 -20.08 4.29
C ARG A 507 41.44 -18.81 5.13
N MET A 508 41.94 -17.69 4.64
CA MET A 508 41.74 -16.39 5.27
C MET A 508 40.29 -15.92 5.21
N GLN A 509 39.59 -16.15 4.09
CA GLN A 509 38.17 -15.86 3.98
C GLN A 509 37.32 -16.75 4.88
N GLU A 510 37.58 -18.06 4.93
CA GLU A 510 36.90 -19.00 5.84
C GLU A 510 37.03 -18.60 7.30
N LEU A 511 38.24 -18.20 7.71
CA LEU A 511 38.52 -17.89 9.10
C LEU A 511 38.12 -16.47 9.48
N PHE A 512 38.35 -15.45 8.65
CA PHE A 512 38.19 -14.04 9.04
C PHE A 512 37.05 -13.31 8.31
N ASP A 513 36.33 -13.98 7.42
CA ASP A 513 35.21 -13.46 6.64
C ASP A 513 35.53 -12.07 6.04
N VAL A 514 34.74 -11.05 6.36
CA VAL A 514 34.88 -9.67 5.85
C VAL A 514 36.20 -9.00 6.27
N LYS A 515 36.82 -9.43 7.37
CA LYS A 515 38.08 -8.87 7.87
C LYS A 515 39.32 -9.50 7.23
N ALA A 516 39.16 -10.51 6.39
CA ALA A 516 40.26 -11.27 5.79
C ALA A 516 41.29 -10.37 5.09
N SER A 517 40.85 -9.42 4.26
CA SER A 517 41.73 -8.49 3.53
C SER A 517 42.57 -7.61 4.45
N THR A 518 41.95 -7.03 5.49
CA THR A 518 42.66 -6.20 6.48
C THR A 518 43.70 -6.99 7.28
N VAL A 519 43.39 -8.25 7.62
CA VAL A 519 44.32 -9.12 8.35
C VAL A 519 45.46 -9.58 7.44
N GLN A 520 45.17 -9.91 6.18
CA GLN A 520 46.17 -10.26 5.16
C GLN A 520 47.20 -9.16 4.99
N GLU A 521 46.77 -7.91 4.79
CA GLU A 521 47.71 -6.79 4.63
C GLU A 521 48.58 -6.57 5.86
N LYS A 522 47.99 -6.68 7.07
CA LYS A 522 48.72 -6.56 8.33
C LYS A 522 49.77 -7.65 8.44
N TRP A 523 49.41 -8.90 8.15
CA TRP A 523 50.33 -10.02 8.30
C TRP A 523 51.41 -10.05 7.22
N ARG A 524 51.10 -9.61 6.00
CA ARG A 524 52.10 -9.41 4.94
C ARG A 524 53.17 -8.40 5.36
N LYS A 525 52.77 -7.30 6.01
CA LYS A 525 53.68 -6.25 6.47
C LYS A 525 54.43 -6.60 7.76
N SER A 526 53.77 -7.24 8.71
CA SER A 526 54.33 -7.50 10.05
C SER A 526 55.06 -8.83 10.18
N PHE A 527 54.65 -9.85 9.42
CA PHE A 527 55.18 -11.21 9.52
C PHE A 527 55.77 -11.74 8.20
N GLY A 528 55.71 -10.97 7.09
CA GLY A 528 56.31 -11.36 5.81
C GLY A 528 55.62 -12.52 5.10
N ILE A 529 54.37 -12.85 5.45
CA ILE A 529 53.66 -14.03 4.96
C ILE A 529 53.27 -13.88 3.48
N HIS A 530 53.47 -14.94 2.71
CA HIS A 530 52.99 -15.04 1.33
C HIS A 530 51.53 -15.54 1.28
N PHE A 531 50.66 -14.81 0.58
CA PHE A 531 49.29 -15.26 0.32
C PHE A 531 49.12 -15.77 -1.11
N PHE A 532 48.52 -16.94 -1.28
CA PHE A 532 48.36 -17.61 -2.57
C PHE A 532 46.90 -18.02 -2.83
N ASP A 533 46.55 -18.25 -4.10
CA ASP A 533 45.22 -18.71 -4.48
C ASP A 533 45.18 -20.26 -4.50
N ALA A 534 44.42 -20.86 -3.58
CA ALA A 534 44.30 -22.33 -3.52
C ALA A 534 43.50 -22.94 -4.68
N ASN A 535 42.81 -22.14 -5.49
CA ASN A 535 42.09 -22.59 -6.68
C ASN A 535 42.99 -22.66 -7.92
N ASP A 536 44.18 -22.05 -7.90
CA ASP A 536 45.19 -22.23 -8.95
C ASP A 536 45.97 -23.54 -8.71
N SER A 537 45.87 -24.46 -9.67
CA SER A 537 46.48 -25.79 -9.55
C SER A 537 48.01 -25.75 -9.47
N LYS A 538 48.66 -24.74 -10.06
CA LYS A 538 50.12 -24.57 -10.00
C LYS A 538 50.57 -23.97 -8.67
N GLU A 539 49.89 -22.93 -8.19
CA GLU A 539 50.22 -22.34 -6.88
C GLU A 539 49.97 -23.32 -5.73
N ARG A 540 48.92 -24.14 -5.85
CA ARG A 540 48.63 -25.20 -4.88
C ARG A 540 49.71 -26.29 -4.86
N GLN A 541 50.25 -26.68 -6.02
CA GLN A 541 51.36 -27.64 -6.09
C GLN A 541 52.65 -27.06 -5.49
N LEU A 542 52.98 -25.81 -5.80
CA LEU A 542 54.14 -25.12 -5.23
C LEU A 542 54.05 -24.98 -3.71
N ALA A 543 52.87 -24.62 -3.17
CA ALA A 543 52.65 -24.53 -1.73
C ALA A 543 52.76 -25.90 -1.03
N LEU A 544 52.33 -26.99 -1.68
CA LEU A 544 52.49 -28.35 -1.16
C LEU A 544 53.95 -28.82 -1.20
N GLU A 545 54.70 -28.47 -2.24
CA GLU A 545 56.13 -28.76 -2.35
C GLU A 545 56.95 -27.99 -1.30
N ASP A 546 56.64 -26.71 -1.08
CA ASP A 546 57.31 -25.91 -0.04
C ASP A 546 56.96 -26.40 1.37
N ALA A 547 55.71 -26.78 1.63
CA ALA A 547 55.32 -27.43 2.88
C ALA A 547 56.07 -28.76 3.10
N ALA A 548 56.23 -29.57 2.04
CA ALA A 548 56.98 -30.82 2.10
C ALA A 548 58.48 -30.60 2.36
N LYS A 549 59.08 -29.57 1.76
CA LYS A 549 60.49 -29.17 2.02
C LYS A 549 60.70 -28.70 3.45
N ILE A 550 59.77 -27.92 4.01
CA ILE A 550 59.83 -27.48 5.42
C ILE A 550 59.74 -28.67 6.38
N ILE A 551 58.89 -29.66 6.07
CA ILE A 551 58.78 -30.90 6.85
C ILE A 551 60.07 -31.73 6.75
N ALA A 552 60.69 -31.81 5.57
CA ALA A 552 61.97 -32.49 5.38
C ALA A 552 63.12 -31.78 6.13
N LEU A 553 63.21 -30.46 6.06
CA LEU A 553 64.19 -29.65 6.80
C LEU A 553 64.04 -29.80 8.30
N LYS A 554 62.81 -29.86 8.84
CA LYS A 554 62.60 -30.14 10.28
C LYS A 554 63.13 -31.51 10.69
N ARG A 555 62.92 -32.55 9.87
CA ARG A 555 63.44 -33.89 10.15
C ARG A 555 64.97 -33.90 10.12
N GLU A 556 65.59 -33.21 9.17
CA GLU A 556 67.05 -33.07 9.11
C GLU A 556 67.63 -32.29 10.30
N PHE A 557 66.96 -31.24 10.77
CA PHE A 557 67.38 -30.50 11.97
C PHE A 557 67.21 -31.30 13.26
N ASP A 558 66.14 -32.07 13.38
CA ASP A 558 65.93 -32.99 14.51
C ASP A 558 67.00 -34.11 14.50
N ASP A 559 67.36 -34.64 13.33
CA ASP A 559 68.45 -35.63 13.19
C ASP A 559 69.84 -35.03 13.48
N PHE A 560 70.12 -33.78 13.09
CA PHE A 560 71.37 -33.08 13.44
C PHE A 560 71.49 -32.77 14.94
N SER A 561 70.37 -32.56 15.64
CA SER A 561 70.36 -32.38 17.09
C SER A 561 70.80 -33.66 17.84
N THR A 562 70.67 -34.84 17.21
CA THR A 562 71.17 -36.11 17.76
C THR A 562 72.65 -36.41 17.42
N LEU A 563 73.23 -35.75 16.41
CA LEU A 563 74.60 -35.98 15.93
C LEU A 563 75.66 -35.01 16.50
N SER A 564 75.26 -34.00 17.28
CA SER A 564 76.18 -33.04 17.92
C SER A 564 76.62 -33.42 19.36
N ILE A 565 76.27 -34.62 19.83
CA ILE A 565 76.91 -35.22 21.01
C ILE A 565 77.88 -36.29 20.51
N SER A 566 79.12 -35.90 20.21
CA SER A 566 80.19 -36.88 20.00
C SER A 566 80.71 -37.40 21.36
N PRO A 567 81.07 -38.69 21.42
CA PRO A 567 81.29 -39.43 22.65
C PRO A 567 82.74 -39.33 23.12
N THR A 568 82.93 -39.20 24.43
CA THR A 568 84.12 -39.59 25.23
C THR A 568 83.70 -39.26 26.67
N ILE A 569 83.49 -40.22 27.56
CA ILE A 569 84.52 -41.06 28.17
C ILE A 569 83.87 -42.36 28.64
N GLU A 570 84.65 -43.42 28.47
CA GLU A 570 84.48 -44.77 28.98
C GLU A 570 84.23 -44.85 30.49
N ALA A 571 83.94 -46.08 30.90
CA ALA A 571 84.25 -46.63 32.21
C ALA A 571 83.17 -46.48 33.28
N SER A 572 82.38 -47.56 33.30
CA SER A 572 82.41 -48.51 34.41
C SER A 572 81.56 -48.20 35.64
N SER A 573 80.88 -49.27 36.03
CA SER A 573 80.75 -49.75 37.41
C SER A 573 79.68 -49.12 38.30
N PHE A 574 78.78 -50.01 38.76
CA PHE A 574 78.19 -50.08 40.12
C PHE A 574 77.38 -48.85 40.58
N ARG A 575 76.10 -48.93 40.90
CA ARG A 575 75.33 -49.92 41.66
C ARG A 575 73.84 -49.68 41.42
#